data_AF-A0AA97EZ99-F1
#
_entry.id   AF-A0AA97EZ99-F1
#
_cell.length_a   1.000
_cell.length_b   1.000
_cell.length_c   1.000
_cell.angle_alpha   90.00
_cell.angle_beta   90.00
_cell.angle_gamma   90.00
#
_symmetry.space_group_name_H-M   'P 1'
#
loop_
_entity.id
_entity.type
_entity.pdbx_description
1 polymer ?
#
loop_
_entity_poly.entity_id
_entity_poly.type
_entity_poly.pdbx_seq_one_letter_code
_entity_poly.pdbx_strand_id
1 'polypeptide(L)'
;MAISDVIGSTMASPITDTVGSLLVGGNRSVMGMFADVVVKETHKDEWIITEHPVEYGSPISDHVYKVPEEVTMEMGWSESAGKLNSLLGGSFIGLSMSLRGIYQGFLALGGQKLMISTGKRLYTNMVIKNIHCETDMTTENALILKITFKKVIIATTKETEVLIEDQKNPEVTSGVQNEGTKQAQPVNQSLVTQISGFGQTGGAYTLGWPLW
;
A
#
# COMPACT_ATOMS: atom_id res chain seq x y z
N MET A 1 -29.87 6.08 -3.96
CA MET A 1 -28.76 5.73 -4.86
C MET A 1 -27.48 6.03 -4.12
N ALA A 2 -26.62 5.03 -3.94
CA ALA A 2 -25.46 5.12 -3.08
C ALA A 2 -24.34 5.93 -3.75
N ILE A 3 -23.69 6.78 -2.96
CA ILE A 3 -22.51 7.59 -3.29
C ILE A 3 -21.27 6.77 -3.69
N SER A 4 -21.34 5.45 -3.63
CA SER A 4 -20.27 4.51 -4.01
C SER A 4 -20.07 4.38 -5.51
N ASP A 5 -21.11 4.65 -6.32
CA ASP A 5 -21.09 4.30 -7.75
C ASP A 5 -20.43 5.38 -8.64
N VAL A 6 -20.11 6.55 -8.09
CA VAL A 6 -19.49 7.67 -8.84
C VAL A 6 -17.96 7.59 -8.86
N ILE A 7 -17.35 6.73 -8.03
CA ILE A 7 -15.89 6.61 -7.92
C ILE A 7 -15.29 5.82 -9.11
N GLY A 8 -16.12 5.13 -9.91
CA GLY A 8 -15.64 4.18 -10.93
C GLY A 8 -15.51 4.67 -12.38
N SER A 9 -15.93 5.90 -12.74
CA SER A 9 -16.17 6.22 -14.17
C SER A 9 -15.38 7.38 -14.78
N THR A 10 -14.41 7.99 -14.09
CA THR A 10 -13.68 9.13 -14.67
C THR A 10 -12.18 8.85 -14.77
N MET A 11 -11.84 8.07 -15.80
CA MET A 11 -10.47 7.98 -16.28
C MET A 11 -10.03 9.39 -16.71
N ALA A 12 -9.14 10.00 -15.94
CA ALA A 12 -8.57 11.32 -16.22
C ALA A 12 -7.95 11.33 -17.63
N SER A 13 -8.37 12.27 -18.48
CA SER A 13 -7.78 12.45 -19.81
C SER A 13 -6.44 13.17 -19.66
N PRO A 14 -5.31 12.58 -20.09
CA PRO A 14 -3.96 13.13 -19.88
C PRO A 14 -3.72 14.46 -20.61
N ILE A 15 -4.58 14.81 -21.58
CA ILE A 15 -4.39 15.98 -22.45
C ILE A 15 -4.87 17.27 -21.77
N THR A 16 -5.97 17.22 -21.00
CA THR A 16 -6.52 18.42 -20.35
C THR A 16 -5.64 18.90 -19.20
N ASP A 17 -5.06 17.97 -18.43
CA ASP A 17 -4.11 18.27 -17.35
C ASP A 17 -2.83 18.93 -17.88
N THR A 18 -2.46 18.65 -19.13
CA THR A 18 -1.23 19.15 -19.74
C THR A 18 -1.33 20.60 -20.19
N VAL A 19 -2.49 21.05 -20.69
CA VAL A 19 -2.63 22.40 -21.28
C VAL A 19 -2.69 23.50 -20.21
N GLY A 20 -3.42 23.26 -19.10
CA GLY A 20 -3.43 24.20 -17.96
C GLY A 20 -2.07 24.28 -17.26
N SER A 21 -1.38 23.14 -17.18
CA SER A 21 -0.05 23.02 -16.56
C SER A 21 1.07 23.70 -17.36
N LEU A 22 0.92 23.77 -18.70
CA LEU A 22 1.88 24.41 -19.60
C LEU A 22 1.74 25.94 -19.61
N LEU A 23 0.53 26.47 -19.45
CA LEU A 23 0.24 27.91 -19.55
C LEU A 23 0.50 28.69 -18.24
N VAL A 24 0.47 28.03 -17.07
CA VAL A 24 0.64 28.68 -15.75
C VAL A 24 1.97 28.30 -15.06
N GLY A 25 2.92 27.72 -15.81
CA GLY A 25 4.32 27.69 -15.36
C GLY A 25 4.57 26.78 -14.15
N GLY A 26 4.20 25.50 -14.28
CA GLY A 26 4.79 24.44 -13.45
C GLY A 26 3.81 23.30 -13.21
N ASN A 27 4.23 22.08 -13.58
CA ASN A 27 3.54 20.81 -13.33
C ASN A 27 3.50 20.42 -11.83
N ARG A 28 3.31 21.39 -10.93
CA ARG A 28 3.29 21.18 -9.50
C ARG A 28 1.87 20.93 -9.05
N SER A 29 1.63 19.74 -8.53
CA SER A 29 0.32 19.35 -8.03
C SER A 29 0.45 18.40 -6.86
N VAL A 30 -0.43 18.54 -5.89
CA VAL A 30 -0.59 17.59 -4.79
C VAL A 30 -1.91 16.87 -5.02
N MET A 31 -1.88 15.61 -5.43
CA MET A 31 -3.10 14.83 -5.70
C MET A 31 -4.09 15.55 -6.65
N GLY A 32 -3.57 16.26 -7.66
CA GLY A 32 -4.39 17.06 -8.59
C GLY A 32 -4.86 18.43 -8.05
N MET A 33 -4.51 18.79 -6.82
CA MET A 33 -4.67 20.16 -6.31
C MET A 33 -3.50 21.01 -6.79
N PHE A 34 -3.83 22.10 -7.49
CA PHE A 34 -2.87 23.06 -8.00
C PHE A 34 -2.81 24.28 -7.09
N ALA A 35 -1.59 24.69 -6.72
CA ALA A 35 -1.36 25.95 -6.01
C ALA A 35 -1.28 27.11 -7.01
N ASP A 36 -1.75 28.29 -6.61
CA ASP A 36 -1.61 29.49 -7.45
C ASP A 36 -0.15 29.96 -7.48
N VAL A 37 0.54 29.80 -6.35
CA VAL A 37 1.97 30.09 -6.23
C VAL A 37 2.65 29.05 -5.34
N VAL A 38 3.86 28.64 -5.73
CA VAL A 38 4.76 27.85 -4.88
C VAL A 38 5.91 28.76 -4.50
N VAL A 39 5.92 29.24 -3.25
CA VAL A 39 6.90 30.20 -2.73
C VAL A 39 8.23 29.51 -2.48
N LYS A 40 8.19 28.29 -1.91
CA LYS A 40 9.39 27.52 -1.58
C LYS A 40 9.14 26.02 -1.74
N GLU A 41 10.10 25.34 -2.35
CA GLU A 41 10.13 23.90 -2.52
C GLU A 41 11.48 23.40 -2.01
N THR A 42 11.49 22.54 -0.99
CA THR A 42 12.73 21.99 -0.40
C THR A 42 12.67 20.47 -0.41
N HIS A 43 13.63 19.84 -1.07
CA HIS A 43 13.75 18.39 -1.15
C HIS A 43 14.88 17.91 -0.25
N LYS A 44 14.63 16.87 0.55
CA LYS A 44 15.63 16.19 1.35
C LYS A 44 15.77 14.74 0.90
N ASP A 45 16.91 14.42 0.31
CA ASP A 45 17.36 13.05 0.03
C ASP A 45 18.63 12.78 0.82
N GLU A 46 18.66 11.63 1.49
CA GLU A 46 19.77 11.24 2.35
C GLU A 46 20.05 9.75 2.13
N TRP A 47 21.32 9.41 1.98
CA TRP A 47 21.81 8.04 1.90
C TRP A 47 22.73 7.83 3.10
N ILE A 48 22.43 6.81 3.89
CA ILE A 48 23.26 6.42 5.02
C ILE A 48 24.20 5.34 4.52
N ILE A 49 25.50 5.63 4.62
CA ILE A 49 26.57 4.67 4.36
C ILE A 49 27.01 4.13 5.72
N THR A 50 27.03 2.82 5.88
CA THR A 50 27.51 2.19 7.12
C THR A 50 29.03 2.19 7.11
N GLU A 51 29.64 2.61 8.22
CA GLU A 51 31.08 2.63 8.40
C GLU A 51 31.47 1.66 9.52
N HIS A 52 32.44 0.80 9.25
CA HIS A 52 33.04 -0.08 10.24
C HIS A 52 34.48 0.37 10.48
N PRO A 53 34.87 0.70 11.73
CA PRO A 53 36.23 1.11 12.03
C PRO A 53 37.18 -0.07 11.87
N VAL A 54 38.42 0.22 11.47
CA VAL A 54 39.52 -0.74 11.34
C VAL A 54 40.70 -0.30 12.20
N GLU A 55 41.51 -1.25 12.67
CA GLU A 55 42.65 -0.98 13.54
C GLU A 55 43.72 -0.10 12.86
N TYR A 56 43.89 -0.24 11.54
CA TYR A 56 44.81 0.57 10.74
C TYR A 56 44.17 0.94 9.41
N GLY A 57 44.22 2.24 9.06
CA GLY A 57 43.72 2.76 7.79
C GLY A 57 42.37 3.48 7.89
N SER A 58 41.72 3.66 6.73
CA SER A 58 40.42 4.32 6.64
C SER A 58 39.29 3.35 7.02
N PRO A 59 38.24 3.81 7.71
CA PRO A 59 37.03 3.01 7.93
C PRO A 59 36.50 2.42 6.63
N ILE A 60 36.05 1.16 6.69
CA ILE A 60 35.53 0.44 5.52
C ILE A 60 34.01 0.46 5.58
N SER A 61 33.37 0.75 4.45
CA SER A 61 31.91 0.70 4.32
C SER A 61 31.45 -0.57 3.62
N ASP A 62 30.40 -1.21 4.14
CA ASP A 62 29.87 -2.46 3.59
C ASP A 62 28.43 -2.29 3.03
N HIS A 63 27.66 -1.33 3.54
CA HIS A 63 26.27 -1.16 3.15
C HIS A 63 25.88 0.30 2.94
N VAL A 64 24.94 0.53 2.03
CA VAL A 64 24.32 1.84 1.80
C VAL A 64 22.81 1.66 1.65
N TYR A 65 22.05 2.46 2.39
CA TYR A 65 20.60 2.49 2.26
C TYR A 65 20.06 3.91 2.22
N LYS A 66 18.94 4.09 1.53
CA LYS A 66 18.30 5.39 1.33
C LYS A 66 17.31 5.67 2.46
N VAL A 67 17.40 6.85 3.08
CA VAL A 67 16.41 7.35 4.03
C VAL A 67 15.13 7.74 3.29
N PRO A 68 13.93 7.55 3.88
CA PRO A 68 12.69 7.97 3.24
C PRO A 68 12.71 9.45 2.86
N GLU A 69 12.33 9.71 1.61
CA GLU A 69 12.36 11.04 1.00
C GLU A 69 11.42 11.98 1.76
N GLU A 70 11.87 13.21 2.02
CA GLU A 70 11.07 14.26 2.65
C GLU A 70 11.04 15.49 1.73
N VAL A 71 9.86 16.07 1.56
CA VAL A 71 9.67 17.29 0.77
C VAL A 71 8.82 18.27 1.56
N THR A 72 9.30 19.50 1.67
CA THR A 72 8.57 20.61 2.30
C THR A 72 8.23 21.61 1.21
N MET A 73 6.94 21.91 1.09
CA MET A 73 6.43 22.88 0.14
C MET A 73 5.67 23.97 0.85
N GLU A 74 5.95 25.20 0.46
CA GLU A 74 5.26 26.41 0.88
C GLU A 74 4.47 26.93 -0.32
N MET A 75 3.14 26.83 -0.20
CA MET A 75 2.20 27.02 -1.29
C MET A 75 1.17 28.07 -0.88
N GLY A 76 0.80 28.92 -1.84
CA GLY A 76 -0.17 29.99 -1.67
C GLY A 76 -1.38 29.79 -2.57
N TRP A 77 -2.56 30.06 -2.01
CA TRP A 77 -3.82 30.20 -2.73
C TRP A 77 -4.44 31.58 -2.47
N SER A 78 -5.04 32.17 -3.49
CA SER A 78 -5.80 33.41 -3.37
C SER A 78 -7.29 33.16 -3.55
N GLU A 79 -8.13 33.84 -2.77
CA GLU A 79 -9.59 33.77 -2.93
C GLU A 79 -10.05 34.15 -4.34
N SER A 80 -9.37 35.11 -4.95
CA SER A 80 -9.73 35.63 -6.27
C SER A 80 -9.32 34.66 -7.40
N ALA A 81 -8.24 33.91 -7.20
CA ALA A 81 -7.79 32.88 -8.14
C ALA A 81 -8.64 31.59 -8.04
N GLY A 82 -9.16 31.24 -6.86
CA GLY A 82 -10.08 30.12 -6.67
C GLY A 82 -11.37 30.22 -7.49
N LYS A 83 -11.88 31.44 -7.72
CA LYS A 83 -13.05 31.69 -8.59
C LYS A 83 -12.77 31.46 -10.07
N LEU A 84 -11.56 31.81 -10.53
CA LEU A 84 -11.09 31.55 -11.90
C LEU A 84 -10.79 30.06 -12.12
N ASN A 85 -10.17 29.40 -11.14
CA ASN A 85 -9.90 27.96 -11.20
C ASN A 85 -11.21 27.15 -11.23
N SER A 86 -12.24 27.57 -10.48
CA SER A 86 -13.58 26.99 -10.54
C SER A 86 -14.29 27.17 -11.90
N LEU A 87 -13.91 28.16 -12.71
CA LEU A 87 -14.51 28.43 -14.02
C LEU A 87 -13.78 27.70 -15.15
N LEU A 88 -12.47 27.51 -15.03
CA LEU A 88 -11.61 26.94 -16.08
C LEU A 88 -11.31 25.45 -15.89
N GLY A 89 -11.39 24.93 -14.67
CA GLY A 89 -11.17 23.52 -14.35
C GLY A 89 -12.17 23.08 -13.31
N GLY A 90 -13.28 22.48 -13.77
CA GLY A 90 -14.31 21.94 -12.88
C GLY A 90 -13.68 21.13 -11.74
N SER A 91 -14.03 21.48 -10.51
CA SER A 91 -13.46 20.91 -9.29
C SER A 91 -13.55 19.38 -9.31
N PHE A 92 -12.44 18.69 -9.61
CA PHE A 92 -12.35 17.23 -9.71
C PHE A 92 -12.67 16.51 -8.38
N ILE A 93 -12.76 17.25 -7.29
CA ILE A 93 -12.93 16.73 -5.93
C ILE A 93 -14.28 17.08 -5.29
N GLY A 94 -15.19 17.77 -5.99
CA GLY A 94 -16.48 18.19 -5.44
C GLY A 94 -16.38 19.14 -4.23
N LEU A 95 -15.17 19.56 -3.87
CA LEU A 95 -14.89 20.53 -2.84
C LEU A 95 -15.06 21.92 -3.43
N SER A 96 -15.71 22.80 -2.66
CA SER A 96 -15.74 24.23 -2.94
C SER A 96 -14.29 24.71 -3.08
N MET A 97 -13.94 25.33 -4.21
CA MET A 97 -12.63 25.97 -4.48
C MET A 97 -12.45 27.27 -3.67
N SER A 98 -12.99 27.29 -2.44
CA SER A 98 -12.74 28.31 -1.44
C SER A 98 -11.47 27.95 -0.65
N LEU A 99 -10.80 28.95 -0.06
CA LEU A 99 -9.60 28.73 0.75
C LEU A 99 -9.86 27.72 1.88
N ARG A 100 -11.05 27.80 2.48
CA ARG A 100 -11.51 26.85 3.50
C ARG A 100 -11.61 25.43 2.97
N GLY A 101 -12.17 25.24 1.77
CA GLY A 101 -12.29 23.93 1.13
C GLY A 101 -10.92 23.32 0.82
N ILE A 102 -9.98 24.13 0.36
CA ILE A 102 -8.58 23.71 0.10
C ILE A 102 -7.91 23.24 1.39
N TYR A 103 -7.99 24.04 2.46
CA TYR A 103 -7.44 23.67 3.75
C TYR A 103 -8.06 22.38 4.30
N GLN A 104 -9.39 22.24 4.21
CA GLN A 104 -10.10 21.02 4.60
C GLN A 104 -9.74 19.82 3.72
N GLY A 105 -9.48 20.02 2.43
CA GLY A 105 -8.99 18.98 1.52
C GLY A 105 -7.66 18.41 2.00
N PHE A 106 -6.69 19.27 2.33
CA PHE A 106 -5.42 18.81 2.89
C PHE A 106 -5.57 18.08 4.22
N LEU A 107 -6.50 18.51 5.08
CA LEU A 107 -6.81 17.79 6.32
C LEU A 107 -7.42 16.40 6.07
N ALA A 108 -8.34 16.29 5.10
CA ALA A 108 -8.97 15.01 4.74
C ALA A 108 -7.99 14.03 4.07
N LEU A 109 -6.99 14.57 3.38
CA LEU A 109 -5.87 13.81 2.81
C LEU A 109 -4.82 13.45 3.88
N GLY A 110 -4.95 13.99 5.10
CA GLY A 110 -4.13 13.61 6.25
C GLY A 110 -4.25 12.11 6.54
N GLY A 111 -3.13 11.39 6.45
CA GLY A 111 -3.06 9.95 6.66
C GLY A 111 -3.28 9.08 5.42
N GLN A 112 -3.65 9.68 4.28
CA GLN A 112 -3.72 8.96 3.00
C GLN A 112 -2.37 8.99 2.28
N LYS A 113 -2.17 8.00 1.39
CA LYS A 113 -1.01 7.97 0.49
C LYS A 113 -1.29 8.85 -0.71
N LEU A 114 -0.41 9.82 -0.94
CA LEU A 114 -0.56 10.86 -1.95
C LEU A 114 0.52 10.74 -3.00
N MET A 115 0.18 11.21 -4.20
CA MET A 115 1.13 11.49 -5.27
C MET A 115 1.37 12.99 -5.35
N ILE A 116 2.63 13.38 -5.41
CA ILE A 116 3.05 14.78 -5.43
C ILE A 116 3.91 15.00 -6.65
N SER A 117 3.41 15.77 -7.61
CA SER A 117 4.20 16.24 -8.73
C SER A 117 4.89 17.54 -8.32
N THR A 118 6.21 17.56 -8.42
CA THR A 118 7.02 18.77 -8.17
C THR A 118 7.71 19.20 -9.46
N GLY A 119 8.39 20.34 -9.44
CA GLY A 119 9.15 20.80 -10.61
C GLY A 119 10.36 19.92 -10.94
N LYS A 120 10.81 19.05 -10.01
CA LYS A 120 12.01 18.21 -10.16
C LYS A 120 11.70 16.73 -10.33
N ARG A 121 10.71 16.22 -9.60
CA ARG A 121 10.33 14.79 -9.64
C ARG A 121 8.90 14.56 -9.21
N LEU A 122 8.36 13.43 -9.67
CA LEU A 122 7.13 12.87 -9.16
C LEU A 122 7.43 12.01 -7.92
N TYR A 123 6.78 12.30 -6.81
CA TYR A 123 6.81 11.49 -5.62
C TYR A 123 5.56 10.63 -5.50
N THR A 124 5.75 9.39 -5.07
CA THR A 124 4.69 8.42 -4.81
C THR A 124 4.77 7.92 -3.37
N ASN A 125 3.63 7.47 -2.84
CA ASN A 125 3.51 6.97 -1.47
C ASN A 125 3.97 8.00 -0.41
N MET A 126 3.66 9.27 -0.65
CA MET A 126 3.94 10.35 0.29
C MET A 126 2.77 10.51 1.25
N VAL A 127 3.06 10.83 2.51
CA VAL A 127 2.04 11.14 3.52
C VAL A 127 2.34 12.52 4.11
N ILE A 128 1.28 13.25 4.45
CA ILE A 128 1.39 14.54 5.13
C ILE A 128 1.86 14.32 6.57
N LYS A 129 3.02 14.89 6.90
CA LYS A 129 3.60 14.87 8.25
C LYS A 129 3.15 16.07 9.08
N ASN A 130 3.08 17.25 8.46
CA ASN A 130 2.71 18.50 9.10
C ASN A 130 2.07 19.44 8.08
N ILE A 131 0.97 20.09 8.46
CA ILE A 131 0.36 21.23 7.77
C ILE A 131 0.46 22.42 8.72
N HIS A 132 1.16 23.46 8.29
CA HIS A 132 1.28 24.71 9.03
C HIS A 132 0.65 25.83 8.22
N CYS A 133 -0.19 26.63 8.87
CA CYS A 133 -0.88 27.76 8.28
C CYS A 133 -0.70 28.97 9.19
N GLU A 134 -0.33 30.11 8.62
CA GLU A 134 -0.25 31.38 9.33
C GLU A 134 -1.10 32.41 8.59
N THR A 135 -1.86 33.19 9.36
CA THR A 135 -2.66 34.30 8.84
C THR A 135 -2.24 35.56 9.57
N ASP A 136 -1.85 36.56 8.79
CA ASP A 136 -1.46 37.88 9.25
C ASP A 136 -2.37 38.93 8.58
N MET A 137 -2.29 40.18 9.03
CA MET A 137 -3.06 41.31 8.51
C MET A 137 -2.91 41.49 6.99
N THR A 138 -1.79 41.06 6.43
CA THR A 138 -1.52 41.14 4.98
C THR A 138 -1.99 39.93 4.19
N THR A 139 -2.29 38.81 4.86
CA THR A 139 -2.59 37.52 4.23
C THR A 139 -4.01 36.99 4.52
N GLU A 140 -4.91 37.81 5.08
CA GLU A 140 -6.28 37.39 5.43
C GLU A 140 -7.07 36.77 4.26
N ASN A 141 -6.93 37.30 3.04
CA ASN A 141 -7.60 36.81 1.83
C ASN A 141 -6.75 35.82 1.01
N ALA A 142 -5.69 35.29 1.63
CA ALA A 142 -4.78 34.33 1.03
C ALA A 142 -4.55 33.17 2.01
N LEU A 143 -4.34 31.98 1.46
CA LEU A 143 -4.01 30.80 2.24
C LEU A 143 -2.58 30.41 1.91
N ILE A 144 -1.67 30.62 2.85
CA ILE A 144 -0.28 30.19 2.73
C ILE A 144 -0.11 28.97 3.63
N LEU A 145 0.18 27.83 3.02
CA LEU A 145 0.42 26.58 3.73
C LEU A 145 1.85 26.13 3.54
N LYS A 146 2.50 25.83 4.67
CA LYS A 146 3.76 25.12 4.71
C LYS A 146 3.47 23.67 5.09
N ILE A 147 3.56 22.79 4.10
CA ILE A 147 3.26 21.38 4.25
C ILE A 147 4.54 20.57 4.12
N THR A 148 4.76 19.67 5.08
CA THR A 148 5.85 18.70 5.03
C THR A 148 5.29 17.33 4.73
N PHE A 149 5.82 16.70 3.68
CA PHE A 149 5.45 15.37 3.24
C PHE A 149 6.62 14.43 3.43
N LYS A 150 6.35 13.20 3.88
CA LYS A 150 7.35 12.15 4.07
C LYS A 150 6.90 10.87 3.37
N LYS A 151 7.85 10.21 2.70
CA LYS A 151 7.59 8.92 2.06
C LYS A 151 7.36 7.83 3.10
N VAL A 152 6.33 7.01 2.87
CA VAL A 152 6.08 5.81 3.65
C VAL A 152 6.41 4.60 2.79
N ILE A 153 7.36 3.79 3.27
CA ILE A 153 7.76 2.54 2.64
C ILE A 153 6.99 1.42 3.33
N ILE A 154 6.15 0.71 2.58
CA ILE A 154 5.44 -0.47 3.08
C ILE A 154 6.20 -1.69 2.58
N ALA A 155 6.58 -2.58 3.49
CA ALA A 155 7.09 -3.88 3.12
C ALA A 155 5.92 -4.75 2.63
N THR A 156 5.95 -5.12 1.34
CA THR A 156 5.00 -6.08 0.81
C THR A 156 5.46 -7.49 1.20
N THR A 157 4.75 -8.11 2.14
CA THR A 157 4.93 -9.54 2.43
C THR A 157 4.22 -10.32 1.34
N LYS A 158 5.01 -10.96 0.47
CA LYS A 158 4.47 -11.93 -0.48
C LYS A 158 4.30 -13.24 0.26
N GLU A 159 3.08 -13.54 0.68
CA GLU A 159 2.73 -14.89 1.15
C GLU A 159 2.73 -15.80 -0.08
N THR A 160 3.78 -16.60 -0.20
CA THR A 160 3.80 -17.69 -1.18
C THR A 160 3.03 -18.84 -0.54
N GLU A 161 1.86 -19.16 -1.07
CA GLU A 161 1.22 -20.44 -0.77
C GLU A 161 2.16 -21.55 -1.28
N VAL A 162 2.72 -22.31 -0.33
CA VAL A 162 3.50 -23.50 -0.65
C VAL A 162 2.52 -24.59 -1.07
N LEU A 163 2.32 -24.75 -2.37
CA LEU A 163 1.64 -25.92 -2.93
C LEU A 163 2.50 -27.14 -2.59
N ILE A 164 1.97 -28.04 -1.77
CA ILE A 164 2.60 -29.30 -1.38
C ILE A 164 2.39 -30.29 -2.53
N GLU A 165 3.07 -30.11 -3.65
CA GLU A 165 3.04 -31.11 -4.72
C GLU A 165 4.42 -31.79 -4.78
N ASP A 166 4.40 -33.06 -4.36
CA ASP A 166 5.51 -34.02 -4.27
C ASP A 166 6.67 -33.68 -3.32
N GLN A 167 6.37 -33.63 -2.02
CA GLN A 167 7.41 -33.77 -1.01
C GLN A 167 7.91 -35.22 -0.94
N LYS A 168 9.25 -35.41 -1.04
CA LYS A 168 9.90 -36.73 -0.98
C LYS A 168 9.60 -37.53 0.30
N ASN A 169 9.28 -36.85 1.42
CA ASN A 169 8.91 -37.50 2.67
C ASN A 169 7.87 -36.65 3.45
N PRO A 170 6.58 -36.75 3.10
CA PRO A 170 5.54 -35.84 3.58
C PRO A 170 5.36 -35.83 5.10
N GLU A 171 5.61 -36.96 5.76
CA GLU A 171 5.39 -37.16 7.20
C GLU A 171 6.26 -36.25 8.11
N VAL A 172 7.39 -35.75 7.61
CA VAL A 172 8.36 -34.98 8.40
C VAL A 172 8.42 -33.50 7.99
N THR A 173 7.96 -33.17 6.78
CA THR A 173 8.14 -31.83 6.18
C THR A 173 6.84 -31.09 5.86
N SER A 174 5.67 -31.70 6.05
CA SER A 174 4.39 -31.01 5.91
C SER A 174 4.00 -30.32 7.22
N GLY A 175 3.35 -29.16 7.11
CA GLY A 175 2.60 -28.59 8.25
C GLY A 175 1.52 -29.57 8.71
N VAL A 176 1.16 -29.53 10.00
CA VAL A 176 0.16 -30.44 10.58
C VAL A 176 -1.20 -30.21 9.89
N GLN A 177 -1.59 -31.09 8.98
CA GLN A 177 -2.93 -31.09 8.39
C GLN A 177 -3.87 -31.87 9.31
N ASN A 178 -4.94 -31.23 9.77
CA ASN A 178 -5.96 -31.86 10.59
C ASN A 178 -6.89 -32.69 9.69
N GLU A 179 -6.53 -33.94 9.42
CA GLU A 179 -7.26 -34.84 8.51
C GLU A 179 -8.57 -35.42 9.07
N GLY A 180 -9.09 -34.91 10.20
CA GLY A 180 -10.30 -35.45 10.83
C GLY A 180 -10.21 -36.94 11.17
N THR A 181 -11.29 -37.51 11.68
CA THR A 181 -11.36 -38.95 11.97
C THR A 181 -11.54 -39.74 10.68
N LYS A 182 -10.48 -40.33 10.13
CA LYS A 182 -10.59 -41.30 9.04
C LYS A 182 -11.34 -42.55 9.53
N GLN A 183 -12.55 -42.76 9.02
CA GLN A 183 -13.36 -43.94 9.35
C GLN A 183 -12.84 -45.15 8.58
N ALA A 184 -12.56 -46.25 9.28
CA ALA A 184 -12.09 -47.48 8.67
C ALA A 184 -13.13 -48.04 7.70
N GLN A 185 -12.72 -48.30 6.45
CA GLN A 185 -13.55 -48.99 5.47
C GLN A 185 -13.78 -50.44 5.91
N PRO A 186 -15.01 -50.97 5.87
CA PRO A 186 -15.27 -52.35 6.24
C PRO A 186 -14.58 -53.31 5.26
N VAL A 187 -13.77 -54.22 5.80
CA VAL A 187 -13.11 -55.28 5.02
C VAL A 187 -14.18 -56.21 4.45
N ASN A 188 -14.20 -56.36 3.12
CA ASN A 188 -15.05 -57.32 2.42
C ASN A 188 -14.61 -58.75 2.77
N GLN A 189 -15.41 -59.46 3.57
CA GLN A 189 -15.18 -60.86 3.91
C GLN A 189 -15.77 -61.75 2.80
N SER A 190 -14.94 -62.59 2.19
CA SER A 190 -15.36 -63.58 1.19
C SER A 190 -16.21 -64.68 1.83
N LEU A 191 -17.21 -65.22 1.10
CA LEU A 191 -18.15 -66.26 1.55
C LEU A 191 -17.46 -67.52 2.13
N VAL A 192 -16.22 -67.80 1.71
CA VAL A 192 -15.40 -68.90 2.22
C VAL A 192 -15.00 -68.70 3.69
N THR A 193 -14.82 -67.46 4.13
CA THR A 193 -14.51 -67.07 5.52
C THR A 193 -15.69 -67.33 6.45
N GLN A 194 -16.94 -67.21 5.96
CA GLN A 194 -18.14 -67.44 6.77
C GLN A 194 -18.48 -68.93 6.95
N ILE A 195 -18.17 -69.78 5.97
CA ILE A 195 -18.53 -71.21 6.00
C ILE A 195 -17.47 -72.07 6.70
N SER A 196 -16.20 -71.65 6.66
CA SER A 196 -15.09 -72.42 7.25
C SER A 196 -14.78 -72.06 8.71
N GLY A 197 -15.44 -71.05 9.29
CA GLY A 197 -15.17 -70.58 10.66
C GLY A 197 -13.80 -69.92 10.85
N PHE A 198 -13.00 -69.75 9.78
CA PHE A 198 -11.72 -69.06 9.83
C PHE A 198 -11.93 -67.57 9.60
N GLY A 199 -12.31 -66.84 10.64
CA GLY A 199 -12.38 -65.38 10.63
C GLY A 199 -10.99 -64.75 10.77
N GLN A 200 -10.68 -63.79 9.89
CA GLN A 200 -9.46 -62.98 9.96
C GLN A 200 -9.73 -61.75 10.84
N THR A 201 -9.20 -61.73 12.06
CA THR A 201 -9.21 -60.52 12.92
C THR A 201 -7.78 -60.02 13.05
N GLY A 202 -7.46 -58.90 12.39
CA GLY A 202 -6.21 -58.18 12.64
C GLY A 202 -4.92 -58.97 12.37
N GLY A 203 -4.80 -59.63 11.22
CA GLY A 203 -3.52 -60.17 10.74
C GLY A 203 -3.03 -61.48 11.36
N ALA A 204 -3.85 -62.18 12.16
CA ALA A 204 -3.56 -63.54 12.64
C ALA A 204 -4.73 -64.49 12.31
N TYR A 205 -4.42 -65.70 11.81
CA TYR A 205 -5.41 -66.76 11.61
C TYR A 205 -5.50 -67.61 12.88
N THR A 206 -6.66 -67.67 13.52
CA THR A 206 -6.88 -68.58 14.65
C THR A 206 -7.46 -69.91 14.14
N LEU A 207 -6.80 -71.02 14.45
CA LEU A 207 -7.23 -72.35 14.04
C LEU A 207 -8.37 -72.85 14.94
N GLY A 208 -9.61 -72.87 14.43
CA GLY A 208 -10.74 -73.49 15.13
C GLY A 208 -10.78 -75.00 14.85
N TRP A 209 -10.75 -75.82 15.89
CA TRP A 209 -10.93 -77.28 15.74
C TRP A 209 -12.42 -77.64 15.62
N PRO A 210 -12.81 -78.56 14.71
CA PRO A 210 -14.20 -78.93 14.56
C PRO A 210 -14.68 -79.78 15.75
N LEU A 211 -15.81 -79.39 16.34
CA LEU A 211 -16.63 -80.27 17.17
C LEU A 211 -17.53 -81.07 16.21
N TRP A 212 -17.25 -82.37 16.09
CA TRP A 212 -18.19 -83.43 15.73
C TRP A 212 -19.60 -83.25 16.30
#